data_AF-A0A9D2EKY0-F1
#
_entry.id   AF-A0A9D2EKY0-F1
#
_cell.length_a   1.000
_cell.length_b   1.000
_cell.length_c   1.000
_cell.angle_alpha   90.00
_cell.angle_beta   90.00
_cell.angle_gamma   90.00
#
_symmetry.space_group_name_H-M   'P 1'
#
loop_
_entity.id
_entity.type
_entity.pdbx_description
1 polymer ?
#
loop_
_entity_poly.entity_id
_entity_poly.type
_entity_poly.pdbx_seq_one_letter_code
_entity_poly.pdbx_strand_id
1 'polypeptide(L)'
;MLNILWVIMMAAGILFASFQGNMAAVTEAFIDSSTEAINLCIFMLGVIGVWNGMMEIAVKSGLMKRIAHVMYPFIHWLFPDIPPGHKANEYIAANMAANMLGLGWAATPAGLKAMQELKVLDKKTANKAPGRKKMIGGVPDSDAGGHASDMMCAFLVLNISSLQLIPINMIAYRSQYGSVEPASIVLPSIVSTAISTLAGIIFIKVIEVLRNRRRRRL
;
A
#
# COMPACT_ATOMS: atom_id res chain seq x y z
N MET A 1 -0.58 -20.06 5.98
CA MET A 1 0.59 -20.29 5.10
C MET A 1 1.81 -19.49 5.55
N LEU A 2 1.71 -18.18 5.79
CA LEU A 2 2.85 -17.36 6.27
C LEU A 2 3.40 -17.82 7.64
N ASN A 3 2.53 -18.12 8.61
CA ASN A 3 2.95 -18.54 9.96
C ASN A 3 3.83 -19.79 9.95
N ILE A 4 3.56 -20.72 9.02
CA ILE A 4 4.33 -21.96 8.88
C ILE A 4 5.74 -21.64 8.38
N LEU A 5 5.87 -20.73 7.42
CA LEU A 5 7.16 -20.29 6.88
C LEU A 5 8.00 -19.64 7.97
N TRP A 6 7.42 -18.73 8.76
CA TRP A 6 8.08 -18.09 9.89
C TRP A 6 8.58 -19.09 10.94
N VAL A 7 7.74 -20.05 11.30
CA VAL A 7 8.11 -21.10 12.27
C VAL A 7 9.25 -21.96 11.73
N ILE A 8 9.20 -22.36 10.46
CA ILE A 8 10.28 -23.13 9.83
C ILE A 8 11.59 -22.33 9.83
N MET A 9 11.54 -21.04 9.46
CA MET A 9 12.73 -20.19 9.40
C MET A 9 13.35 -19.97 10.79
N MET A 10 12.54 -19.71 11.81
CA MET A 10 13.00 -19.59 13.19
C MET A 10 13.57 -20.91 13.71
N ALA A 11 12.88 -22.03 13.49
CA ALA A 11 13.34 -23.35 13.93
C ALA A 11 14.65 -23.76 13.26
N ALA A 12 14.79 -23.54 11.96
CA ALA A 12 16.03 -23.80 11.23
C ALA A 12 17.20 -22.95 11.75
N GLY A 13 16.96 -21.67 12.04
CA GLY A 13 17.97 -20.77 12.63
C GLY A 13 18.43 -21.22 14.03
N ILE A 14 17.48 -21.61 14.88
CA ILE A 14 17.79 -22.11 16.24
C ILE A 14 18.55 -23.43 16.18
N LEU A 15 18.14 -24.37 15.31
CA LEU A 15 18.84 -25.64 15.13
C LEU A 15 20.26 -25.42 14.62
N PHE A 16 20.44 -24.54 13.62
CA PHE A 16 21.76 -24.20 13.08
C PHE A 16 22.67 -23.59 14.16
N ALA A 17 22.17 -22.63 14.94
CA ALA A 17 22.92 -22.04 16.04
C ALA A 17 23.27 -23.05 17.15
N SER A 18 22.38 -24.02 17.41
CA SER A 18 22.63 -25.14 18.34
C SER A 18 23.79 -26.01 17.87
N PHE A 19 23.82 -26.40 16.58
CA PHE A 19 24.92 -27.18 16.01
C PHE A 19 26.25 -26.40 15.96
N GLN A 20 26.21 -25.07 15.79
CA GLN A 20 27.41 -24.22 15.77
C GLN A 20 27.90 -23.84 17.18
N GLY A 21 27.17 -24.19 18.24
CA GLY A 21 27.49 -23.82 19.62
C GLY A 21 27.24 -22.35 19.98
N ASN A 22 26.50 -21.60 19.15
CA ASN A 22 26.26 -20.17 19.30
C ASN A 22 24.86 -19.84 19.89
N MET A 23 24.43 -20.60 20.90
CA MET A 23 23.11 -20.43 21.53
C MET A 23 22.98 -19.14 22.35
N ALA A 24 24.11 -18.57 22.79
CA ALA A 24 24.15 -17.28 23.46
C ALA A 24 23.65 -16.14 22.55
N ALA A 25 24.13 -16.08 21.30
CA ALA A 25 23.69 -15.08 20.34
C ALA A 25 22.18 -15.19 19.99
N VAL A 26 21.62 -16.40 19.99
CA VAL A 26 20.17 -16.60 19.80
C VAL A 26 19.38 -15.99 20.96
N THR A 27 19.87 -16.16 22.19
CA THR A 27 19.20 -15.66 23.39
C THR A 27 19.28 -14.13 23.48
N GLU A 28 20.45 -13.57 23.17
CA GLU A 28 20.66 -12.12 23.07
C GLU A 28 19.78 -11.50 21.98
N ALA A 29 19.81 -12.06 20.76
CA ALA A 29 18.96 -11.58 19.66
C ALA A 29 17.47 -11.61 20.00
N PHE A 30 17.01 -12.61 20.77
CA PHE A 30 15.62 -12.68 21.23
C PHE A 30 15.26 -11.54 22.19
N ILE A 31 16.14 -11.20 23.13
CA ILE A 31 15.96 -10.11 24.09
C ILE A 31 16.01 -8.76 23.37
N ASP A 32 17.00 -8.56 22.50
CA ASP A 32 17.16 -7.32 21.72
C ASP A 32 15.97 -7.07 20.80
N SER A 33 15.53 -8.10 20.06
CA SER A 33 14.36 -8.02 19.19
C SER A 33 13.09 -7.66 19.97
N SER A 34 12.95 -8.14 21.20
CA SER A 34 11.80 -7.81 22.07
C SER A 34 11.81 -6.33 22.47
N THR A 35 12.98 -5.80 22.82
CA THR A 35 13.16 -4.38 23.17
C THR A 35 12.93 -3.48 21.96
N GLU A 36 13.49 -3.85 20.81
CA GLU A 36 13.31 -3.14 19.55
C GLU A 36 11.83 -3.12 19.13
N ALA A 37 11.11 -4.24 19.29
CA ALA A 37 9.69 -4.32 18.99
C ALA A 37 8.84 -3.36 19.84
N ILE A 38 9.14 -3.22 21.14
CA ILE A 38 8.44 -2.27 22.03
C ILE A 38 8.76 -0.82 21.62
N ASN A 39 10.03 -0.51 21.39
CA ASN A 39 10.45 0.82 20.96
C ASN A 39 9.78 1.21 19.64
N LEU A 40 9.71 0.28 18.68
CA LEU A 40 9.02 0.47 17.42
C LEU A 40 7.52 0.72 17.63
N CYS A 41 6.85 -0.05 18.50
CA CYS A 41 5.43 0.15 18.80
C CYS A 41 5.17 1.56 19.36
N ILE A 42 5.97 2.00 20.34
CA ILE A 42 5.83 3.33 20.96
C ILE A 42 6.08 4.43 19.93
N PHE A 43 7.14 4.30 19.12
CA PHE A 43 7.45 5.24 18.05
C PHE A 43 6.32 5.31 17.01
N MET A 44 5.82 4.17 16.57
CA MET A 44 4.72 4.08 15.60
C MET A 44 3.42 4.68 16.12
N LEU A 45 3.11 4.53 17.42
CA LEU A 45 1.94 5.19 18.02
C LEU A 45 1.99 6.71 17.86
N GLY A 46 3.12 7.33 18.17
CA GLY A 46 3.31 8.78 18.02
C GLY A 46 3.23 9.23 16.56
N VAL A 47 3.98 8.56 15.67
CA VAL A 47 4.05 8.88 14.25
C VAL A 47 2.68 8.74 13.58
N ILE A 48 2.00 7.60 13.75
CA ILE A 48 0.68 7.35 13.16
C ILE A 48 -0.35 8.33 13.71
N GLY A 49 -0.30 8.66 15.00
CA GLY A 49 -1.19 9.65 15.62
C GLY A 49 -1.08 11.03 14.97
N VAL A 50 0.15 11.53 14.82
CA VAL A 50 0.44 12.84 14.19
C VAL A 50 0.00 12.85 12.73
N TRP A 51 0.41 11.87 11.94
CA TRP A 51 0.05 11.82 10.51
C TRP A 51 -1.45 11.61 10.30
N ASN A 52 -2.12 10.76 11.07
CA ASN A 52 -3.58 10.61 10.97
C ASN A 52 -4.32 11.89 11.33
N GLY A 53 -3.88 12.62 12.36
CA GLY A 53 -4.46 13.90 12.75
C GLY A 53 -4.35 14.94 11.64
N MET A 54 -3.14 15.13 11.08
CA MET A 54 -2.92 16.03 9.96
C MET A 54 -3.74 15.63 8.72
N MET A 55 -3.81 14.32 8.40
CA MET A 55 -4.63 13.82 7.31
C MET A 55 -6.12 14.10 7.52
N GLU A 56 -6.62 13.95 8.74
CA GLU A 56 -8.02 14.25 9.05
C GLU A 56 -8.34 15.75 8.90
N ILE A 57 -7.40 16.62 9.28
CA ILE A 57 -7.50 18.07 9.04
C ILE A 57 -7.50 18.37 7.53
N ALA A 58 -6.64 17.73 6.74
CA ALA A 58 -6.59 17.91 5.28
C ALA A 58 -7.88 17.45 4.57
N VAL A 59 -8.52 16.39 5.06
CA VAL A 59 -9.82 15.93 4.56
C VAL A 59 -10.93 16.90 4.96
N LYS A 60 -11.00 17.28 6.25
CA LYS A 60 -12.05 18.18 6.76
C LYS A 60 -11.97 19.60 6.20
N SER A 61 -10.76 20.10 5.92
CA SER A 61 -10.54 21.39 5.26
C SER A 61 -10.90 21.39 3.76
N GLY A 62 -11.18 20.22 3.17
CA GLY A 62 -11.49 20.09 1.75
C GLY A 62 -10.26 20.13 0.83
N LEU A 63 -9.04 20.26 1.39
CA LEU A 63 -7.80 20.18 0.61
C LEU A 63 -7.72 18.85 -0.15
N MET A 64 -8.06 17.74 0.52
CA MET A 64 -8.02 16.44 -0.13
C MET A 64 -9.04 16.26 -1.24
N LYS A 65 -10.21 16.90 -1.14
CA LYS A 65 -11.19 16.93 -2.24
C LYS A 65 -10.62 17.60 -3.47
N ARG A 66 -9.84 18.67 -3.29
CA ARG A 66 -9.19 19.38 -4.40
C ARG A 66 -8.13 18.51 -5.07
N ILE A 67 -7.28 17.85 -4.28
CA ILE A 67 -6.27 16.91 -4.79
C ILE A 67 -6.96 15.75 -5.52
N ALA A 68 -8.00 15.17 -4.91
CA ALA A 68 -8.78 14.10 -5.52
C ALA A 68 -9.48 14.53 -6.82
N HIS A 69 -9.93 15.78 -6.93
CA HIS A 69 -10.52 16.31 -8.15
C HIS A 69 -9.48 16.45 -9.27
N VAL A 70 -8.27 16.93 -8.95
CA VAL A 70 -7.17 17.01 -9.92
C VAL A 70 -6.74 15.62 -10.38
N MET A 71 -6.68 14.65 -9.46
CA MET A 71 -6.31 13.27 -9.76
C MET A 71 -7.48 12.42 -10.28
N TYR A 72 -8.70 12.95 -10.26
CA TYR A 72 -9.92 12.24 -10.64
C TYR A 72 -9.83 11.54 -12.00
N PRO A 73 -9.37 12.17 -13.10
CA PRO A 73 -9.31 11.48 -14.39
C PRO A 73 -8.42 10.23 -14.35
N PHE A 74 -7.32 10.29 -13.60
CA PHE A 74 -6.41 9.14 -13.44
C PHE A 74 -7.01 8.08 -12.51
N ILE A 75 -7.57 8.49 -11.36
CA ILE A 75 -8.17 7.59 -10.38
C ILE A 75 -9.38 6.89 -10.99
N HIS A 76 -10.26 7.60 -11.70
CA HIS A 76 -11.45 7.01 -12.32
C HIS A 76 -11.09 6.07 -13.47
N TRP A 77 -10.03 6.36 -14.23
CA TRP A 77 -9.54 5.45 -15.27
C TRP A 77 -9.00 4.13 -14.70
N LEU A 78 -8.42 4.19 -13.50
CA LEU A 78 -7.83 3.05 -12.80
C LEU A 78 -8.82 2.29 -11.92
N PHE A 79 -9.78 3.02 -11.35
CA PHE A 79 -10.84 2.56 -10.44
C PHE A 79 -12.22 3.08 -10.89
N PRO A 80 -12.76 2.58 -12.01
CA PRO A 80 -14.03 3.05 -12.57
C PRO A 80 -15.24 2.85 -11.65
N ASP A 81 -15.20 1.86 -10.74
CA ASP A 81 -16.33 1.49 -9.88
C ASP A 81 -16.48 2.34 -8.62
N ILE A 82 -15.51 3.20 -8.33
CA ILE A 82 -15.62 4.11 -7.18
C ILE A 82 -16.56 5.25 -7.58
N PRO A 83 -17.70 5.46 -6.88
CA PRO A 83 -18.62 6.53 -7.22
C PRO A 83 -17.94 7.92 -7.15
N PRO A 84 -18.32 8.87 -8.03
CA PRO A 84 -17.81 10.23 -7.97
C PRO A 84 -18.06 10.84 -6.58
N GLY A 85 -17.04 11.43 -5.97
CA GLY A 85 -17.15 12.06 -4.64
C GLY A 85 -17.18 11.10 -3.45
N HIS A 86 -16.96 9.78 -3.63
CA HIS A 86 -16.78 8.88 -2.50
C HIS A 86 -15.46 9.18 -1.74
N LYS A 87 -15.46 9.06 -0.41
CA LYS A 87 -14.27 9.29 0.45
C LYS A 87 -13.06 8.45 0.07
N ALA A 88 -13.29 7.26 -0.51
CA ALA A 88 -12.23 6.41 -1.06
C ALA A 88 -11.35 7.15 -2.07
N ASN A 89 -11.93 7.99 -2.95
CA ASN A 89 -11.16 8.78 -3.91
C ASN A 89 -10.24 9.79 -3.22
N GLU A 90 -10.69 10.38 -2.12
CA GLU A 90 -9.89 11.33 -1.33
C GLU A 90 -8.68 10.64 -0.69
N TYR A 91 -8.87 9.49 -0.06
CA TYR A 91 -7.78 8.76 0.58
C TYR A 91 -6.82 8.09 -0.42
N ILE A 92 -7.31 7.59 -1.56
CA ILE A 92 -6.46 7.08 -2.65
C ILE A 92 -5.61 8.22 -3.20
N ALA A 93 -6.22 9.37 -3.50
CA ALA A 93 -5.49 10.54 -3.97
C ALA A 93 -4.44 11.01 -2.96
N ALA A 94 -4.77 11.04 -1.66
CA ALA A 94 -3.83 11.37 -0.59
C ALA A 94 -2.61 10.45 -0.58
N ASN A 95 -2.86 9.14 -0.57
CA ASN A 95 -1.82 8.14 -0.53
C ASN A 95 -0.91 8.22 -1.77
N MET A 96 -1.50 8.34 -2.95
CA MET A 96 -0.75 8.50 -4.20
C MET A 96 0.07 9.80 -4.23
N ALA A 97 -0.53 10.93 -3.83
CA ALA A 97 0.18 12.21 -3.76
C ALA A 97 1.33 12.17 -2.74
N ALA A 98 1.12 11.58 -1.57
CA ALA A 98 2.16 11.39 -0.55
C ALA A 98 3.31 10.51 -1.07
N ASN A 99 3.00 9.39 -1.75
CA ASN A 99 4.00 8.54 -2.38
C ASN A 99 4.78 9.28 -3.48
N MET A 100 4.10 10.05 -4.33
CA MET A 100 4.74 10.85 -5.39
C MET A 100 5.70 11.91 -4.84
N LEU A 101 5.33 12.56 -3.74
CA LEU A 101 6.15 13.57 -3.05
C LEU A 101 7.24 12.97 -2.15
N GLY A 102 7.22 11.65 -1.95
CA GLY A 102 8.15 10.95 -1.08
C GLY A 102 7.90 11.09 0.42
N LEU A 103 6.68 11.46 0.78
CA LEU A 103 6.20 11.54 2.14
C LEU A 103 5.67 10.17 2.58
N GLY A 104 6.51 9.13 2.55
CA GLY A 104 6.11 7.74 2.83
C GLY A 104 5.42 7.55 4.19
N TRP A 105 5.85 8.29 5.21
CA TRP A 105 5.23 8.29 6.54
C TRP A 105 3.78 8.81 6.54
N ALA A 106 3.44 9.72 5.62
CA ALA A 106 2.08 10.23 5.43
C ALA A 106 1.23 9.31 4.55
N ALA A 107 1.86 8.54 3.65
CA ALA A 107 1.17 7.69 2.69
C ALA A 107 0.51 6.47 3.37
N THR A 108 1.18 5.84 4.33
CA THR A 108 0.67 4.65 5.04
C THR A 108 -0.69 4.87 5.72
N PRO A 109 -0.90 5.89 6.57
CA PRO A 109 -2.20 6.12 7.19
C PRO A 109 -3.31 6.41 6.17
N ALA A 110 -3.00 7.18 5.12
CA ALA A 110 -3.93 7.43 4.02
C ALA A 110 -4.29 6.13 3.27
N GLY A 111 -3.29 5.27 3.02
CA GLY A 111 -3.48 3.98 2.35
C GLY A 111 -4.32 3.00 3.15
N LEU A 112 -4.12 2.94 4.48
CA LEU A 112 -4.96 2.13 5.37
C LEU A 112 -6.41 2.62 5.38
N LYS A 113 -6.65 3.94 5.47
CA LYS A 113 -8.00 4.52 5.38
C LYS A 113 -8.63 4.25 4.00
N ALA A 114 -7.87 4.35 2.92
CA ALA A 114 -8.33 4.00 1.57
C ALA A 114 -8.78 2.53 1.48
N MET A 115 -7.97 1.60 1.99
CA MET A 115 -8.29 0.17 2.01
C MET A 115 -9.54 -0.15 2.85
N GLN A 116 -9.73 0.54 3.98
CA GLN A 116 -10.94 0.41 4.79
C GLN A 116 -12.19 0.89 4.03
N GLU A 117 -12.12 2.04 3.36
CA GLU A 117 -13.24 2.59 2.58
C GLU A 117 -13.56 1.71 1.35
N LEU A 118 -12.55 1.17 0.66
CA LEU A 118 -12.74 0.21 -0.43
C LEU A 118 -13.47 -1.05 0.08
N LYS A 119 -13.05 -1.61 1.23
CA LYS A 119 -13.71 -2.77 1.84
C LYS A 119 -15.17 -2.50 2.21
N VAL A 120 -15.50 -1.28 2.65
CA VAL A 120 -16.90 -0.88 2.93
C VAL A 120 -17.71 -0.76 1.65
N LEU A 121 -17.14 -0.21 0.58
CA LEU A 121 -17.77 -0.12 -0.74
C LEU A 121 -18.08 -1.50 -1.32
N ASP A 122 -17.15 -2.44 -1.20
CA ASP A 122 -17.32 -3.81 -1.70
C ASP A 122 -18.49 -4.51 -0.99
N LYS A 123 -18.58 -4.38 0.34
CA LYS A 123 -19.69 -4.93 1.13
C LYS A 123 -21.05 -4.34 0.73
N LYS A 124 -21.13 -3.01 0.55
CA LYS A 124 -22.37 -2.33 0.14
C LYS A 124 -22.82 -2.73 -1.27
N THR A 125 -21.86 -2.96 -2.16
CA THR A 125 -22.11 -3.38 -3.54
C THR A 125 -22.58 -4.83 -3.60
N ALA A 126 -22.03 -5.71 -2.76
CA ALA A 126 -22.48 -7.09 -2.62
C ALA A 126 -23.95 -7.20 -2.19
N ASN A 127 -24.39 -6.34 -1.26
CA ASN A 127 -25.76 -6.40 -0.72
C ASN A 127 -26.86 -5.83 -1.65
N LYS A 128 -26.52 -5.10 -2.73
CA LYS A 128 -27.51 -4.34 -3.53
C LYS A 128 -27.87 -4.92 -4.90
N ALA A 129 -27.21 -5.96 -5.41
CA ALA A 129 -27.50 -6.42 -6.77
C ALA A 129 -27.13 -7.90 -7.06
N PRO A 130 -28.11 -8.81 -7.13
CA PRO A 130 -27.98 -10.02 -7.93
C PRO A 130 -28.20 -9.64 -9.41
N GLY A 131 -27.16 -9.21 -10.15
CA GLY A 131 -27.24 -9.10 -11.62
C GLY A 131 -26.77 -7.81 -12.32
N ARG A 132 -26.15 -6.83 -11.63
CA ARG A 132 -25.61 -5.64 -12.31
C ARG A 132 -24.26 -5.93 -12.98
N LYS A 133 -24.01 -5.37 -14.17
CA LYS A 133 -22.74 -5.41 -14.91
C LYS A 133 -21.56 -5.07 -13.99
N LYS A 134 -20.89 -6.10 -13.47
CA LYS A 134 -19.63 -6.02 -12.73
C LYS A 134 -18.48 -6.05 -13.75
N MET A 135 -17.94 -4.89 -14.13
CA MET A 135 -16.62 -4.79 -14.76
C MET A 135 -15.70 -4.14 -13.73
N ILE A 136 -14.55 -4.75 -13.50
CA ILE A 136 -13.98 -5.01 -12.17
C ILE A 136 -14.93 -5.89 -11.35
N GLY A 137 -14.77 -7.17 -11.63
CA GLY A 137 -15.76 -8.19 -11.45
C GLY A 137 -15.84 -8.73 -10.04
N GLY A 138 -16.74 -8.19 -9.22
CA GLY A 138 -17.14 -8.84 -7.96
C GLY A 138 -17.44 -10.33 -8.16
N VAL A 139 -16.55 -11.19 -7.70
CA VAL A 139 -16.90 -12.56 -7.34
C VAL A 139 -18.01 -12.42 -6.29
N PRO A 140 -19.17 -13.10 -6.42
CA PRO A 140 -20.06 -13.24 -5.29
C PRO A 140 -19.33 -14.15 -4.29
N ASP A 141 -18.62 -13.54 -3.35
CA ASP A 141 -18.20 -14.21 -2.11
C ASP A 141 -18.47 -13.24 -0.97
N SER A 142 -19.76 -12.96 -0.78
CA SER A 142 -20.28 -12.19 0.34
C SER A 142 -20.37 -12.98 1.64
N ASP A 143 -19.97 -14.26 1.69
CA ASP A 143 -20.33 -15.12 2.84
C ASP A 143 -19.20 -15.85 3.58
N ALA A 144 -17.90 -15.65 3.27
CA ALA A 144 -16.84 -16.18 4.14
C ALA A 144 -15.55 -15.35 4.07
N GLY A 145 -15.06 -14.92 5.23
CA GLY A 145 -13.95 -13.98 5.36
C GLY A 145 -12.65 -14.40 4.67
N GLY A 146 -11.98 -13.43 4.03
CA GLY A 146 -10.54 -13.53 3.72
C GLY A 146 -10.06 -12.92 2.41
N HIS A 147 -10.95 -12.62 1.45
CA HIS A 147 -10.52 -12.26 0.09
C HIS A 147 -10.52 -10.74 -0.14
N ALA A 148 -9.41 -10.22 -0.67
CA ALA A 148 -9.29 -8.82 -1.09
C ALA A 148 -10.01 -8.60 -2.42
N SER A 149 -10.73 -7.48 -2.56
CA SER A 149 -11.35 -7.13 -3.84
C SER A 149 -10.31 -6.70 -4.87
N ASP A 150 -10.71 -6.71 -6.14
CA ASP A 150 -9.82 -6.26 -7.22
C ASP A 150 -9.35 -4.81 -7.04
N MET A 151 -10.20 -3.93 -6.50
CA MET A 151 -9.81 -2.54 -6.23
C MET A 151 -8.77 -2.49 -5.12
N MET A 152 -8.91 -3.31 -4.07
CA MET A 152 -7.90 -3.42 -3.01
C MET A 152 -6.58 -3.98 -3.56
N CYS A 153 -6.63 -5.00 -4.43
CA CYS A 153 -5.46 -5.56 -5.09
C CYS A 153 -4.78 -4.57 -6.04
N ALA A 154 -5.53 -3.87 -6.88
CA ALA A 154 -5.01 -2.86 -7.78
C ALA A 154 -4.39 -1.69 -7.01
N PHE A 155 -5.05 -1.22 -5.94
CA PHE A 155 -4.51 -0.18 -5.07
C PHE A 155 -3.21 -0.61 -4.38
N LEU A 156 -3.12 -1.87 -3.93
CA LEU A 156 -1.91 -2.44 -3.37
C LEU A 156 -0.77 -2.50 -4.40
N VAL A 157 -1.03 -2.98 -5.62
CA VAL A 157 -0.04 -3.02 -6.71
C VAL A 157 0.51 -1.63 -7.00
N LEU A 158 -0.35 -0.61 -7.04
CA LEU A 158 0.07 0.76 -7.27
C LEU A 158 0.95 1.29 -6.13
N ASN A 159 0.57 1.01 -4.88
CA ASN A 159 1.36 1.39 -3.71
C ASN A 159 2.73 0.74 -3.71
N ILE A 160 2.83 -0.55 -4.04
CA ILE A 160 4.11 -1.27 -4.12
C ILE A 160 4.95 -0.74 -5.29
N SER A 161 4.32 -0.39 -6.41
CA SER A 161 5.03 0.20 -7.56
C SER A 161 5.60 1.59 -7.28
N SER A 162 5.02 2.30 -6.30
CA SER A 162 5.49 3.55 -5.67
C SER A 162 6.13 4.55 -6.65
N LEU A 163 5.33 5.10 -7.58
CA LEU A 163 5.79 6.19 -8.45
C LEU A 163 6.22 7.39 -7.59
N GLN A 164 7.51 7.68 -7.58
CA GLN A 164 8.08 8.70 -6.71
C GLN A 164 8.85 9.73 -7.51
N LEU A 165 8.34 10.97 -7.49
CA LEU A 165 8.92 12.09 -8.21
C LEU A 165 10.07 12.72 -7.44
N ILE A 166 9.95 12.78 -6.11
CA ILE A 166 10.97 13.36 -5.24
C ILE A 166 11.35 12.33 -4.16
N PRO A 167 12.54 11.72 -4.24
CA PRO A 167 13.03 10.78 -3.24
C PRO A 167 13.63 11.52 -2.02
N ILE A 168 12.84 12.36 -1.35
CA ILE A 168 13.29 13.22 -0.23
C ILE A 168 14.01 12.41 0.84
N ASN A 169 13.46 11.26 1.24
CA ASN A 169 14.07 10.39 2.25
C ASN A 169 15.45 9.87 1.82
N MET A 170 15.61 9.52 0.54
CA MET A 170 16.88 9.00 0.04
C MET A 170 17.93 10.11 -0.11
N ILE A 171 17.50 11.31 -0.53
CA ILE A 171 18.37 12.51 -0.55
C ILE A 171 18.83 12.82 0.89
N ALA A 172 17.92 12.80 1.86
CA ALA A 172 18.23 13.04 3.26
C ALA A 172 19.23 12.01 3.81
N TYR A 173 19.00 10.71 3.56
CA TYR A 173 19.97 9.67 3.94
C TYR A 173 21.33 9.89 3.29
N ARG A 174 21.38 10.14 1.97
CA ARG A 174 22.64 10.41 1.27
C ARG A 174 23.36 11.63 1.83
N SER A 175 22.62 12.67 2.22
CA SER A 175 23.20 13.84 2.88
C SER A 175 23.75 13.49 4.27
N GLN A 176 23.05 12.68 5.07
CA GLN A 176 23.49 12.26 6.40
C GLN A 176 24.76 11.39 6.35
N TYR A 177 24.89 10.55 5.32
CA TYR A 177 26.07 9.72 5.09
C TYR A 177 27.19 10.44 4.31
N GLY A 178 27.13 11.77 4.16
CA GLY A 178 28.21 12.58 3.61
C GLY A 178 28.37 12.56 2.08
N SER A 179 27.31 12.24 1.34
CA SER A 179 27.38 12.22 -0.13
C SER A 179 27.59 13.62 -0.71
N VAL A 180 28.55 13.74 -1.64
CA VAL A 180 28.91 15.01 -2.32
C VAL A 180 27.76 15.55 -3.18
N GLU A 181 26.98 14.66 -3.79
CA GLU A 181 25.79 15.01 -4.58
C GLU A 181 24.58 14.16 -4.18
N PRO A 182 23.87 14.49 -3.08
CA PRO A 182 22.74 13.71 -2.60
C PRO A 182 21.59 13.58 -3.62
N ALA A 183 21.40 14.61 -4.46
CA ALA A 183 20.32 14.69 -5.44
C ALA A 183 20.56 13.88 -6.73
N SER A 184 21.76 13.33 -6.96
CA SER A 184 22.05 12.59 -8.22
C SER A 184 21.22 11.31 -8.39
N ILE A 185 20.57 10.83 -7.32
CA ILE A 185 19.69 9.65 -7.35
C ILE A 185 18.29 9.95 -7.89
N VAL A 186 17.90 11.24 -7.97
CA VAL A 186 16.53 11.65 -8.34
C VAL A 186 16.13 11.10 -9.71
N LEU A 187 16.97 11.32 -10.73
CA LEU A 187 16.65 10.91 -12.09
C LEU A 187 16.57 9.37 -12.24
N PRO A 188 17.54 8.57 -11.76
CA PRO A 188 17.41 7.11 -11.71
C PRO A 188 16.18 6.63 -10.95
N SER A 189 15.81 7.26 -9.82
CA SER A 189 14.62 6.90 -9.04
C SER A 189 13.33 7.14 -9.81
N ILE A 190 13.20 8.28 -10.50
CA ILE A 190 12.02 8.58 -11.32
C ILE A 190 11.87 7.54 -12.43
N VAL A 191 12.95 7.25 -13.16
CA VAL A 191 12.92 6.28 -14.25
C VAL A 191 12.56 4.89 -13.74
N SER A 192 13.20 4.43 -12.66
CA SER A 192 12.95 3.11 -12.08
C SER A 192 11.50 2.97 -11.59
N THR A 193 10.98 3.98 -10.88
CA THR A 193 9.61 3.92 -10.34
C THR A 193 8.56 4.09 -11.43
N ALA A 194 8.81 4.90 -12.46
CA ALA A 194 7.94 5.01 -13.63
C ALA A 194 7.81 3.67 -14.37
N ILE A 195 8.92 2.96 -14.60
CA ILE A 195 8.91 1.63 -15.23
C ILE A 195 8.11 0.63 -14.37
N SER A 196 8.35 0.62 -13.05
CA SER A 196 7.63 -0.24 -12.10
C SER A 196 6.11 0.02 -12.12
N THR A 197 5.71 1.29 -12.05
CA THR A 197 4.29 1.67 -12.09
C THR A 197 3.65 1.39 -13.44
N LEU A 198 4.34 1.62 -14.56
CA LEU A 198 3.86 1.24 -15.89
C LEU A 198 3.62 -0.26 -15.99
N ALA A 199 4.57 -1.08 -15.53
CA ALA A 199 4.43 -2.53 -15.50
C ALA A 199 3.23 -2.96 -14.65
N GLY A 200 3.05 -2.36 -13.47
CA GLY A 200 1.90 -2.60 -12.60
C GLY A 200 0.56 -2.24 -13.25
N ILE A 201 0.47 -1.08 -13.90
CA ILE A 201 -0.74 -0.62 -14.60
C ILE A 201 -1.06 -1.55 -15.79
N ILE A 202 -0.06 -1.92 -16.59
CA ILE A 202 -0.23 -2.86 -17.70
C ILE A 202 -0.74 -4.20 -17.18
N PHE A 203 -0.17 -4.72 -16.10
CA PHE A 203 -0.59 -5.97 -15.49
C PHE A 203 -2.06 -5.91 -15.03
N ILE A 204 -2.45 -4.84 -14.32
CA ILE A 204 -3.84 -4.62 -13.88
C ILE A 204 -4.78 -4.63 -15.11
N LYS A 205 -4.45 -3.88 -16.16
CA LYS A 205 -5.29 -3.76 -17.37
C LYS A 205 -5.35 -5.06 -18.17
N VAL A 206 -4.26 -5.80 -18.29
CA VAL A 206 -4.23 -7.11 -18.96
C VAL A 206 -5.13 -8.10 -18.23
N ILE A 207 -5.04 -8.20 -16.91
CA ILE A 207 -5.91 -9.06 -16.10
C ILE A 207 -7.38 -8.65 -16.25
N GLU A 208 -7.66 -7.35 -16.23
CA GLU A 208 -8.99 -6.81 -16.45
C GLU A 208 -9.58 -7.27 -17.79
N VAL A 209 -8.83 -7.12 -18.89
CA VAL A 209 -9.24 -7.51 -20.24
C VAL A 209 -9.42 -9.03 -20.35
N LEU A 210 -8.47 -9.82 -19.85
CA LEU A 210 -8.53 -11.29 -19.90
C LEU A 210 -9.78 -11.81 -19.17
N ARG A 211 -10.08 -11.26 -18.01
CA ARG A 211 -11.25 -11.66 -17.23
C ARG A 211 -12.57 -11.24 -17.90
N ASN A 212 -12.61 -10.05 -18.49
CA ASN A 212 -13.79 -9.59 -19.24
C ASN A 212 -14.06 -10.46 -20.47
N ARG A 213 -13.01 -10.92 -21.17
CA ARG A 213 -13.15 -11.88 -22.28
C ARG A 213 -13.68 -13.22 -21.80
N ARG A 214 -13.20 -13.73 -20.66
CA ARG A 214 -13.67 -15.00 -20.08
C ARG A 214 -15.15 -14.97 -19.73
N ARG A 215 -15.64 -13.84 -19.19
CA ARG A 215 -17.06 -13.64 -18.85
C ARG A 215 -17.98 -13.50 -20.05
N ARG A 216 -17.50 -12.98 -21.19
CA ARG A 216 -18.30 -12.90 -22.42
C ARG A 216 -18.45 -14.25 -23.15
N ARG A 217 -17.70 -15.27 -22.74
CA ARG A 217 -17.76 -16.64 -23.29
C ARG A 217 -18.64 -17.58 -22.47
N LEU A 218 -19.14 -17.13 -21.32
CA LEU A 218 -20.12 -17.80 -20.46
C LEU A 218 -21.48 -17.13 -20.67
#